data_AF-A0A4Y2C3U3-F1
#
_entry.id   AF-A0A4Y2C3U3-F1
#
_cell.length_a   1.000
_cell.length_b   1.000
_cell.length_c   1.000
_cell.angle_alpha   90.00
_cell.angle_beta   90.00
_cell.angle_gamma   90.00
#
_symmetry.space_group_name_H-M   'P 1'
#
loop_
_entity.id
_entity.type
_entity.pdbx_description
1 polymer ?
#
loop_
_entity_poly.entity_id
_entity_poly.type
_entity_poly.pdbx_seq_one_letter_code
_entity_poly.pdbx_strand_id
1 'polypeptide(L)'
;MFKDEECRDGKQSKVCLTMLLAANLRSEKLPPLMIGRSVKPRCFAKVKSFPFKCKANRKAWVANEIFGDRLKSLEKSMRVKKRKIILFIDNCSAQHISTCLL
;
A
#
# COMPACT_ATOMS: atom_id res chain seq x y z
N MET A 1 -22.08 -13.11 4.38
CA MET A 1 -21.68 -11.88 3.65
C MET A 1 -22.61 -10.81 4.16
N PHE A 2 -22.08 -9.75 4.78
CA PHE A 2 -22.89 -8.65 5.29
C PHE A 2 -23.39 -7.86 4.08
N LYS A 3 -24.68 -7.96 3.79
CA LYS A 3 -25.36 -7.29 2.68
C LYS A 3 -26.46 -6.46 3.33
N ASP A 4 -26.46 -5.16 3.08
CA ASP A 4 -27.43 -4.18 3.59
C ASP A 4 -27.38 -3.85 5.11
N GLU A 5 -26.24 -4.10 5.78
CA GLU A 5 -26.01 -3.59 7.15
C GLU A 5 -25.24 -2.26 7.13
N GLU A 6 -25.74 -1.25 7.86
CA GLU A 6 -24.99 -0.02 8.11
C GLU A 6 -23.74 -0.33 8.96
N CYS A 7 -22.56 -0.07 8.42
CA CYS A 7 -21.28 -0.38 9.07
C CYS A 7 -20.87 0.73 10.06
N ARG A 8 -21.69 0.98 11.09
CA ARG A 8 -21.43 1.99 12.12
C ARG A 8 -21.03 1.32 13.44
N ASP A 9 -19.96 1.82 14.07
CA ASP A 9 -19.50 1.50 15.44
C ASP A 9 -19.27 0.02 15.86
N GLY A 10 -19.42 -0.95 14.95
CA GLY A 10 -19.20 -2.37 15.20
C GLY A 10 -17.77 -2.88 14.98
N LYS A 11 -17.48 -4.13 15.38
CA LYS A 11 -16.17 -4.78 15.13
C LYS A 11 -15.77 -4.82 13.66
N GLN A 12 -16.76 -4.85 12.75
CA GLN A 12 -16.56 -4.83 11.30
C GLN A 12 -16.22 -3.43 10.77
N SER A 13 -16.71 -2.35 11.39
CA SER A 13 -16.36 -0.98 10.98
C SER A 13 -14.88 -0.66 11.26
N LYS A 14 -14.24 -1.44 12.15
CA LYS A 14 -12.81 -1.35 12.48
C LYS A 14 -11.91 -2.19 11.54
N VAL A 15 -12.46 -2.82 10.50
CA VAL A 15 -11.68 -3.53 9.49
C VAL A 15 -11.14 -2.50 8.49
N CYS A 16 -9.85 -2.17 8.64
CA CYS A 16 -9.18 -1.28 7.71
C CYS A 16 -8.40 -2.07 6.65
N LEU A 17 -8.42 -1.55 5.42
CA LEU A 17 -7.49 -1.88 4.35
C LEU A 17 -6.84 -0.57 3.91
N THR A 18 -5.52 -0.56 3.81
CA THR A 18 -4.77 0.59 3.30
C THR A 18 -4.18 0.26 1.95
N MET A 19 -4.32 1.16 0.99
CA MET A 19 -3.72 1.03 -0.33
C MET A 19 -2.61 2.07 -0.48
N LEU A 20 -1.40 1.61 -0.73
CA LEU A 20 -0.29 2.47 -1.11
C LEU A 20 -0.31 2.63 -2.64
N LEU A 21 -0.53 3.86 -3.06
CA LEU A 21 -0.58 4.28 -4.45
C LEU A 21 0.53 5.27 -4.74
N ALA A 22 1.02 5.27 -5.97
CA ALA A 22 1.99 6.24 -6.45
C ALA A 22 1.85 6.38 -7.96
N ALA A 23 1.88 7.61 -8.42
CA ALA A 23 1.79 7.96 -9.83
C ALA A 23 2.69 9.18 -10.11
N ASN A 24 3.07 9.36 -11.37
CA ASN A 24 3.67 10.61 -11.82
C ASN A 24 2.61 11.55 -12.42
N LEU A 25 3.01 12.78 -12.75
CA LEU A 25 2.13 13.80 -13.34
C LEU A 25 1.60 13.41 -14.73
N ARG A 26 2.25 12.46 -15.43
CA ARG A 26 1.84 12.00 -16.75
C ARG A 26 0.87 10.82 -16.60
N SER A 27 1.31 9.63 -16.99
CA SER A 27 0.47 8.43 -17.07
C SER A 27 1.06 7.22 -16.36
N GLU A 28 2.26 7.32 -15.79
CA GLU A 28 2.91 6.18 -15.15
C GLU A 28 2.35 6.01 -13.73
N LYS A 29 1.77 4.85 -13.48
CA LYS A 29 1.25 4.45 -12.17
C LYS A 29 2.07 3.26 -11.69
N LEU A 30 2.55 3.31 -10.45
CA LEU A 30 3.20 2.16 -9.85
C LEU A 30 2.15 1.11 -9.46
N PRO A 31 2.46 -0.20 -9.54
CA PRO A 31 1.53 -1.25 -9.13
C PRO A 31 1.08 -1.04 -7.68
N PRO A 32 -0.22 -1.00 -7.38
CA PRO A 32 -0.70 -0.79 -6.02
C PRO A 32 -0.13 -1.82 -5.03
N LEU A 33 -0.06 -1.44 -3.76
CA LEU A 33 0.23 -2.35 -2.66
C LEU A 33 -0.90 -2.24 -1.64
N MET A 34 -1.63 -3.33 -1.44
CA MET A 34 -2.65 -3.43 -0.42
C MET A 34 -2.04 -3.91 0.90
N ILE A 35 -2.42 -3.28 2.00
CA ILE A 35 -2.02 -3.62 3.34
C ILE A 35 -3.29 -3.87 4.15
N GLY A 36 -3.37 -5.03 4.79
CA GLY A 36 -4.48 -5.39 5.65
C GLY A 36 -4.00 -6.16 6.87
N ARG A 37 -4.91 -6.61 7.73
CA ARG A 37 -4.54 -7.48 8.86
C ARG A 37 -4.09 -8.88 8.44
N SER A 38 -4.49 -9.31 7.24
CA SER A 38 -4.13 -10.59 6.64
C SER A 38 -3.69 -10.36 5.20
N VAL A 39 -2.78 -11.19 4.71
CA VAL A 39 -2.34 -11.19 3.31
C VAL A 39 -3.51 -11.50 2.38
N LYS A 40 -4.42 -12.39 2.83
CA LYS A 40 -5.66 -12.72 2.12
C LYS A 40 -6.87 -12.47 3.04
N PRO A 41 -7.47 -11.27 2.98
CA PRO A 41 -8.70 -10.98 3.70
C PRO A 41 -9.81 -11.98 3.33
N ARG A 42 -10.65 -12.36 4.30
CA ARG A 42 -11.73 -13.34 4.09
C ARG A 42 -12.75 -12.90 3.04
N CYS A 43 -12.99 -11.59 2.91
CA CYS A 43 -13.84 -11.04 1.85
C CYS A 43 -13.32 -11.36 0.44
N PHE A 44 -12.02 -11.65 0.30
CA PHE A 44 -11.40 -12.05 -0.95
C PHE A 44 -11.01 -13.52 -1.01
N ALA A 45 -11.59 -14.39 -0.17
CA ALA A 45 -11.29 -15.81 -0.17
C ALA A 45 -11.46 -16.46 -1.57
N LYS A 46 -12.51 -16.03 -2.29
CA LYS A 46 -12.87 -16.49 -3.63
C LYS A 46 -12.13 -15.79 -4.78
N VAL A 47 -11.34 -14.76 -4.48
CA VAL A 47 -10.51 -14.08 -5.50
C VAL A 47 -9.23 -14.89 -5.67
N LYS A 48 -8.96 -15.32 -6.90
CA LYS A 48 -7.82 -16.19 -7.25
C LYS A 48 -6.52 -15.41 -7.43
N SER A 49 -6.60 -14.23 -8.04
CA SER A 49 -5.46 -13.36 -8.28
C SER A 49 -5.87 -11.89 -8.16
N PHE A 50 -4.91 -11.07 -7.75
CA PHE A 50 -5.05 -9.61 -7.76
C PHE A 50 -3.98 -9.03 -8.68
N PRO A 51 -4.28 -7.92 -9.36
CA PRO A 51 -3.27 -7.19 -10.14
C PRO A 51 -2.27 -6.43 -9.25
N PHE A 52 -2.40 -6.53 -7.92
CA PHE A 52 -1.59 -5.84 -6.93
C PHE A 52 -1.07 -6.80 -5.86
N LYS A 53 0.00 -6.39 -5.18
CA LYS A 53 0.59 -7.16 -4.07
C LYS A 53 -0.18 -6.90 -2.78
N CYS A 54 -0.22 -7.90 -1.90
CA CYS A 54 -0.82 -7.78 -0.56
C CYS A 54 0.24 -8.03 0.51
N LYS A 55 0.28 -7.18 1.55
CA LYS A 55 1.07 -7.39 2.77
C LYS A 55 0.16 -7.38 4.00
N ALA A 56 0.54 -8.15 5.02
CA ALA A 56 -0.15 -8.15 6.30
C ALA A 56 0.55 -7.25 7.31
N ASN A 57 -0.21 -6.46 8.04
CA ASN A 57 0.22 -5.72 9.23
C ASN A 57 -0.93 -5.76 10.25
N ARG A 58 -0.65 -6.04 11.52
CA ARG A 58 -1.66 -6.12 12.59
C ARG A 58 -2.51 -4.84 12.70
N LYS A 59 -1.89 -3.67 12.47
CA LYS A 59 -2.58 -2.37 12.48
C LYS A 59 -3.27 -2.02 11.15
N ALA A 60 -3.04 -2.81 10.09
CA ALA A 60 -3.52 -2.57 8.73
C ALA A 60 -3.13 -1.22 8.11
N TRP A 61 -2.15 -0.51 8.68
CA TRP A 61 -1.58 0.72 8.13
C TRP A 61 -0.18 0.49 7.54
N VAL A 62 0.32 1.47 6.80
CA VAL A 62 1.70 1.45 6.28
C VAL A 62 2.66 1.49 7.46
N ALA A 63 3.52 0.48 7.58
CA ALA A 63 4.64 0.47 8.53
C ALA A 63 5.93 0.88 7.81
N ASN A 64 6.90 1.42 8.55
CA ASN A 64 8.18 1.90 8.00
C ASN A 64 8.91 0.80 7.21
N GLU A 65 8.90 -0.44 7.69
CA GLU A 65 9.48 -1.59 6.99
C GLU A 65 8.80 -1.85 5.65
N ILE A 66 7.47 -1.84 5.62
CA ILE A 66 6.67 -2.05 4.40
C ILE A 66 6.95 -0.93 3.39
N PHE A 67 7.05 0.31 3.87
CA PHE A 67 7.36 1.46 3.04
C PHE A 67 8.80 1.43 2.52
N GLY A 68 9.77 1.12 3.38
CA GLY A 68 11.18 0.99 3.03
C GLY A 68 11.43 -0.09 1.98
N ASP A 69 10.81 -1.27 2.12
CA ASP A 69 10.86 -2.31 1.10
C ASP A 69 10.32 -1.81 -0.25
N ARG A 70 9.25 -1.02 -0.20
CA ARG A 70 8.65 -0.47 -1.41
C ARG A 70 9.57 0.54 -2.08
N LEU A 71 10.22 1.42 -1.31
CA LEU A 71 11.21 2.37 -1.80
C LEU A 71 12.41 1.65 -2.42
N LYS A 72 12.99 0.64 -1.76
CA LYS A 72 14.10 -0.15 -2.32
C LYS A 72 13.74 -0.81 -3.65
N SER A 73 12.53 -1.37 -3.74
CA SER A 73 12.05 -1.96 -5.01
C SER A 73 11.87 -0.90 -6.11
N LEU A 74 11.39 0.29 -5.74
CA LEU A 74 11.23 1.41 -6.67
C LEU A 74 12.60 1.89 -7.17
N GLU A 75 13.53 2.17 -6.26
CA GLU A 75 14.89 2.57 -6.58
C GLU A 75 15.56 1.56 -7.54
N LYS A 76 15.50 0.27 -7.22
CA LYS A 76 16.05 -0.78 -8.10
C LYS A 76 15.45 -0.70 -9.50
N SER A 77 14.15 -0.51 -9.61
CA SER A 77 13.47 -0.39 -10.92
C SER A 77 13.90 0.88 -11.68
N MET A 78 14.12 1.99 -10.98
CA MET A 78 14.55 3.26 -11.57
C MET A 78 16.01 3.22 -12.00
N ARG A 79 16.89 2.57 -11.23
CA ARG A 79 18.28 2.27 -11.61
C ARG A 79 18.36 1.44 -12.89
N VAL A 80 17.56 0.38 -13.00
CA VAL A 80 17.49 -0.45 -14.24
C VAL A 80 17.04 0.40 -15.42
N LYS A 81 16.06 1.28 -15.22
CA LYS A 81 15.59 2.25 -16.24
C LYS A 81 16.55 3.43 -16.46
N LYS A 82 17.68 3.52 -15.74
CA LYS A 82 18.62 4.66 -15.73
C LYS A 82 17.92 6.02 -15.54
N ARG A 83 16.91 6.07 -14.68
CA ARG A 83 16.08 7.25 -14.44
C ARG A 83 16.24 7.72 -12.99
N LYS A 84 16.39 9.03 -12.81
CA LYS A 84 16.29 9.70 -11.50
C LYS A 84 14.86 10.23 -11.31
N ILE A 85 14.33 10.16 -10.09
CA ILE A 85 12.95 10.59 -9.80
C ILE A 85 12.88 11.34 -8.47
N ILE A 86 11.99 12.34 -8.42
CA ILE A 86 11.61 12.97 -7.16
C ILE A 86 10.27 12.36 -6.74
N LEU A 87 10.21 11.81 -5.53
CA LEU A 87 8.99 11.27 -4.96
C LEU A 87 8.45 12.24 -3.91
N PHE A 88 7.24 12.74 -4.13
CA PHE A 88 6.50 13.50 -3.14
C PHE A 88 5.68 12.54 -2.28
N ILE A 89 5.85 12.63 -0.96
CA ILE A 89 5.16 11.76 0.00
C ILE A 89 4.37 12.67 0.93
N ASP A 90 3.05 12.51 0.94
CA ASP A 90 2.18 13.19 1.89
C ASP A 90 2.52 12.75 3.32
N ASN A 91 2.36 13.65 4.30
CA ASN A 91 2.80 13.51 5.69
C ASN A 91 2.13 12.30 6.37
N CYS A 92 2.69 11.12 6.12
CA CYS A 92 2.24 9.85 6.64
C CYS A 92 2.96 9.60 7.96
N SER A 93 2.25 9.13 8.99
CA SER A 93 2.85 8.77 10.28
C SER A 93 3.95 7.69 10.22
N ALA A 94 4.15 7.07 9.04
CA ALA A 94 5.28 6.18 8.74
C ALA A 94 6.56 6.92 8.31
N GLN A 95 6.54 8.26 8.26
CA GLN A 95 7.68 9.10 7.92
C GLN A 95 8.56 9.32 9.15
N HIS A 96 9.44 8.34 9.40
CA HIS A 96 10.71 8.57 10.10
C HIS A 96 11.89 8.19 9.20
N ILE A 97 11.72 8.38 7.89
CA ILE A 97 12.72 8.07 6.87
C ILE A 97 12.91 9.37 6.09
N SER A 98 14.10 9.96 6.28
CA SER A 98 14.58 11.17 5.60
C SER A 98 14.15 11.22 4.14
N THR A 99 13.84 12.43 3.69
CA THR A 99 13.76 12.86 2.29
C THR A 99 14.87 12.20 1.46
N CYS A 100 14.56 11.09 0.78
CA CYS A 100 15.47 10.47 -0.17
C CYS A 100 15.21 11.05 -1.56
N LEU A 101 16.12 11.90 -2.03
CA LEU A 101 16.34 12.09 -3.46
C LEU A 101 16.81 10.74 -4.04
N LEU A 102 16.04 10.15 -4.95
CA LEU A 102 16.37 8.89 -5.66
C LEU A 102 16.76 9.15 -7.12
#